data_AF-A0A6J5CEQ3-F1
#
_entry.id   AF-A0A6J5CEQ3-F1
#
_cell.length_a   1.000
_cell.length_b   1.000
_cell.length_c   1.000
_cell.angle_alpha   90.00
_cell.angle_beta   90.00
_cell.angle_gamma   90.00
#
_symmetry.space_group_name_H-M   'P 1'
#
loop_
_entity.id
_entity.type
_entity.pdbx_description
1 polymer ?
#
loop_
_entity_poly.entity_id
_entity_poly.type
_entity_poly.pdbx_seq_one_letter_code
_entity_poly.pdbx_strand_id
1 'polypeptide(L)'
;MDETLKALFRYIKRENCDPTWQAIRDNVLGGIYHAEMRYADVLKVILTAYTQALMEPRFQLPGRHNAAEDLLLAPIKGHHAIDFMGPLSVDVRYSVEQFYGAMIEKMMGDLRCCTIDWCRCEIWPEEKASPASAPALESS
;
A
#
# COMPACT_ATOMS: atom_id res chain seq x y z
N MET A 1 -14.05 6.29 -1.47
CA MET A 1 -12.72 5.73 -1.77
C MET A 1 -12.75 5.17 -3.18
N ASP A 2 -11.72 5.40 -4.00
CA ASP A 2 -11.69 4.88 -5.38
C ASP A 2 -11.36 3.37 -5.43
N GLU A 3 -11.58 2.75 -6.59
CA GLU A 3 -11.35 1.30 -6.75
C GLU A 3 -9.87 0.93 -6.67
N THR A 4 -8.97 1.84 -7.06
CA THR A 4 -7.52 1.64 -6.99
C THR A 4 -7.05 1.50 -5.55
N LEU A 5 -7.43 2.43 -4.67
CA LEU A 5 -7.06 2.40 -3.26
C LEU A 5 -7.69 1.19 -2.54
N LYS A 6 -8.94 0.83 -2.86
CA LYS A 6 -9.55 -0.42 -2.36
C LYS A 6 -8.75 -1.65 -2.77
N ALA A 7 -8.39 -1.77 -4.06
CA ALA A 7 -7.65 -2.91 -4.57
C ALA A 7 -6.25 -3.00 -3.97
N LEU A 8 -5.57 -1.87 -3.79
CA LEU A 8 -4.28 -1.80 -3.09
C LEU A 8 -4.44 -2.24 -1.64
N PHE A 9 -5.45 -1.79 -0.89
CA PHE A 9 -5.71 -2.27 0.47
C PHE A 9 -5.94 -3.79 0.52
N ARG A 10 -6.74 -4.35 -0.41
CA ARG A 10 -6.94 -5.80 -0.51
C ARG A 10 -5.65 -6.56 -0.75
N TYR A 11 -4.72 -5.98 -1.50
CA TYR A 11 -3.44 -6.60 -1.83
C TYR A 11 -2.44 -6.53 -0.67
N ILE A 12 -2.22 -5.34 -0.11
CA ILE A 12 -1.20 -5.12 0.94
C ILE A 12 -1.54 -5.70 2.29
N LYS A 13 -2.83 -5.92 2.57
CA LYS A 13 -3.29 -6.53 3.82
C LYS A 13 -3.20 -8.05 3.81
N ARG A 14 -2.83 -8.68 2.68
CA ARG A 14 -2.51 -10.12 2.61
C ARG A 14 -1.19 -10.41 3.33
N GLU A 15 -1.07 -11.60 3.91
CA GLU A 15 0.13 -12.00 4.66
C GLU A 15 1.40 -11.97 3.80
N ASN A 16 1.31 -12.46 2.55
CA ASN A 16 2.43 -12.60 1.61
C ASN A 16 2.44 -11.51 0.51
N CYS A 17 2.16 -10.26 0.88
CA CYS A 17 2.25 -9.15 -0.08
C CYS A 17 3.71 -8.94 -0.53
N ASP A 18 3.93 -8.93 -1.84
CA ASP A 18 5.17 -8.47 -2.46
C ASP A 18 5.03 -6.98 -2.85
N PRO A 19 5.78 -6.06 -2.21
CA PRO A 19 5.68 -4.63 -2.46
C PRO A 19 6.47 -4.15 -3.69
N THR A 20 7.02 -5.04 -4.52
CA THR A 20 7.67 -4.65 -5.78
C THR A 20 6.67 -4.09 -6.78
N TRP A 21 7.13 -3.16 -7.62
CA TRP A 21 6.25 -2.53 -8.61
C TRP A 21 5.73 -3.54 -9.65
N GLN A 22 6.52 -4.56 -9.98
CA GLN A 22 6.12 -5.65 -10.88
C GLN A 22 4.99 -6.44 -10.24
N ALA A 23 5.13 -6.85 -8.97
CA ALA A 23 4.08 -7.61 -8.30
C ALA A 23 2.80 -6.78 -8.12
N ILE A 24 2.92 -5.49 -7.78
CA ILE A 24 1.76 -4.58 -7.67
C ILE A 24 1.07 -4.41 -9.03
N ARG A 25 1.83 -4.27 -10.12
CA ARG A 25 1.28 -4.25 -11.47
C ARG A 25 0.54 -5.54 -11.78
N ASP A 26 1.22 -6.67 -11.64
CA ASP A 26 0.72 -7.97 -12.11
C ASP A 26 -0.49 -8.45 -11.30
N ASN A 27 -0.54 -8.14 -10.01
CA ASN A 27 -1.60 -8.62 -9.11
C ASN A 27 -2.71 -7.61 -8.83
N VAL A 28 -2.52 -6.32 -9.14
CA VAL A 28 -3.47 -5.26 -8.78
C VAL A 28 -3.75 -4.33 -9.96
N LEU A 29 -2.76 -3.52 -10.35
CA LEU A 29 -3.00 -2.39 -11.23
C LEU A 29 -3.22 -2.80 -12.68
N GLY A 30 -2.62 -3.90 -13.11
CA GLY A 30 -2.72 -4.42 -14.48
C GLY A 30 -4.14 -4.84 -14.85
N GLY A 31 -4.92 -5.33 -13.88
CA GLY A 31 -6.33 -5.66 -14.08
C GLY A 31 -7.26 -4.44 -14.06
N ILE A 32 -6.85 -3.33 -13.43
CA ILE A 32 -7.64 -2.09 -13.32
C ILE A 32 -7.38 -1.17 -14.52
N TYR A 33 -6.12 -1.06 -14.93
CA TYR A 33 -5.67 -0.18 -15.99
C TYR A 33 -5.27 -0.97 -17.25
N HIS A 34 -4.08 -1.58 -17.27
CA HIS A 34 -3.64 -2.52 -18.31
C HIS A 34 -2.35 -3.26 -17.88
N ALA A 35 -2.11 -4.46 -18.40
CA ALA A 35 -0.96 -5.28 -18.00
C ALA A 35 0.42 -4.66 -18.34
N GLU A 36 0.49 -3.82 -19.38
CA GLU A 36 1.75 -3.23 -19.88
C GLU A 36 2.17 -1.94 -19.16
N MET A 37 1.66 -1.67 -17.95
CA MET A 37 2.06 -0.47 -17.19
C MET A 37 3.57 -0.46 -16.96
N ARG A 38 4.18 0.70 -17.21
CA ARG A 38 5.61 0.90 -16.96
C ARG A 38 5.82 1.33 -15.52
N TYR A 39 7.07 1.29 -15.09
CA TYR A 39 7.47 1.65 -13.74
C TYR A 39 6.93 3.02 -13.28
N ALA A 40 7.09 4.06 -14.10
CA ALA A 40 6.61 5.40 -13.78
C ALA A 40 5.09 5.49 -13.65
N ASP A 41 4.35 4.69 -14.44
CA ASP A 41 2.89 4.66 -14.42
C ASP A 41 2.40 4.04 -13.10
N VAL A 42 3.03 2.93 -12.68
CA VAL A 42 2.77 2.27 -11.38
C VAL A 42 3.08 3.21 -10.22
N LEU A 43 4.26 3.84 -10.22
CA LEU A 43 4.66 4.78 -9.18
C LEU A 43 3.66 5.94 -9.04
N LYS A 44 3.22 6.52 -10.16
CA LYS A 44 2.26 7.63 -10.16
C LYS A 44 0.92 7.21 -9.56
N VAL A 45 0.45 6.01 -9.89
CA VAL A 45 -0.81 5.46 -9.37
C VAL A 45 -0.72 5.20 -7.87
N ILE A 46 0.37 4.59 -7.39
CA ILE A 46 0.61 4.36 -5.96
C ILE A 46 0.69 5.69 -5.20
N LEU A 47 1.44 6.67 -5.70
CA LEU A 47 1.55 7.99 -5.09
C LEU A 47 0.18 8.70 -5.01
N THR A 48 -0.64 8.57 -6.06
CA THR A 48 -1.99 9.15 -6.08
C THR A 48 -2.88 8.50 -5.02
N ALA A 49 -2.86 7.17 -4.92
CA ALA A 49 -3.62 6.43 -3.90
C ALA A 49 -3.13 6.76 -2.48
N TYR A 50 -1.81 6.85 -2.28
CA TYR A 50 -1.23 7.26 -1.00
C TYR A 50 -1.64 8.69 -0.60
N THR A 51 -1.61 9.61 -1.56
CA THR A 51 -2.08 11.00 -1.35
C THR A 51 -3.55 11.02 -0.96
N GLN A 52 -4.41 10.24 -1.62
CA GLN A 52 -5.81 10.13 -1.23
C GLN A 52 -5.97 9.64 0.22
N ALA A 53 -5.19 8.62 0.62
CA ALA A 53 -5.21 8.10 1.98
C ALA A 53 -4.75 9.16 3.00
N LEU A 54 -3.71 9.94 2.68
CA LEU A 54 -3.24 11.05 3.51
C LEU A 54 -4.29 12.16 3.67
N MET A 55 -5.08 12.45 2.63
CA MET A 55 -6.09 13.51 2.67
C MET A 55 -7.37 13.10 3.41
N GLU A 56 -7.63 11.80 3.59
CA GLU A 56 -8.81 11.30 4.29
C GLU A 56 -8.51 11.10 5.78
N PRO A 57 -8.98 11.98 6.70
CA PRO A 57 -8.59 11.98 8.12
C PRO A 57 -8.97 10.73 8.89
N ARG A 58 -9.96 9.96 8.42
CA ARG A 58 -10.36 8.71 9.08
C ARG A 58 -9.33 7.61 8.94
N PHE A 59 -8.43 7.69 7.94
CA PHE A 59 -7.29 6.78 7.82
C PHE A 59 -6.20 7.15 8.84
N GLN A 60 -6.00 6.31 9.84
CA GLN A 60 -4.88 6.47 10.77
C GLN A 60 -3.61 5.94 10.08
N LEU A 61 -2.87 6.83 9.42
CA LEU A 61 -1.61 6.51 8.74
C LEU A 61 -0.44 6.81 9.68
N PRO A 62 0.49 5.85 9.87
CA PRO A 62 1.76 6.14 10.52
C PRO A 62 2.48 7.28 9.79
N GLY A 63 3.02 8.25 10.52
CA GLY A 63 3.83 9.30 9.92
C GLY A 63 3.06 10.31 9.06
N ARG A 64 1.72 10.37 9.07
CA ARG A 64 0.92 11.34 8.29
C ARG A 64 1.48 12.77 8.31
N HIS A 65 1.88 13.26 9.48
CA HIS A 65 2.39 14.62 9.65
C HIS A 65 3.80 14.81 9.10
N ASN A 66 4.55 13.72 8.92
CA ASN A 66 5.92 13.71 8.42
C ASN A 66 6.03 12.98 7.07
N ALA A 67 4.91 12.71 6.38
CA ALA A 67 4.87 11.81 5.23
C ALA A 67 5.81 12.28 4.10
N ALA A 68 5.93 13.59 3.89
CA ALA A 68 6.85 14.15 2.90
C ALA A 68 8.33 13.91 3.28
N GLU A 69 8.68 14.12 4.55
CA GLU A 69 10.02 13.85 5.07
C GLU A 69 10.33 12.35 5.02
N ASP A 70 9.39 11.52 5.47
CA ASP A 70 9.49 10.08 5.45
C ASP A 70 9.67 9.52 4.04
N LEU A 71 8.96 10.05 3.04
CA LEU A 71 9.13 9.66 1.64
C LEU A 71 10.48 10.11 1.09
N LEU A 72 10.90 11.35 1.38
CA LEU A 72 12.20 11.87 0.97
C LEU A 72 13.34 11.03 1.55
N LEU A 73 13.20 10.58 2.80
CA LEU A 73 14.19 9.81 3.53
C LEU A 73 14.03 8.30 3.34
N ALA A 74 12.96 7.81 2.69
CA ALA A 74 12.71 6.38 2.49
C ALA A 74 13.89 5.65 1.81
N PRO A 75 14.56 6.20 0.78
CA PRO A 75 15.74 5.56 0.19
C PRO A 75 16.91 5.40 1.17
N ILE A 76 16.96 6.22 2.22
CA ILE A 76 18.01 6.22 3.24
C ILE A 76 17.60 5.33 4.45
N LYS A 77 16.30 5.22 4.74
CA LYS A 77 15.74 4.58 5.96
C LYS A 77 15.01 3.24 5.76
N GLY A 78 14.65 2.84 4.54
CA GLY A 78 13.78 1.69 4.23
C GLY A 78 14.35 0.28 4.52
N HIS A 79 13.58 -0.78 4.23
CA HIS A 79 14.02 -2.17 4.42
C HIS A 79 15.08 -2.61 3.37
N HIS A 80 15.09 -1.94 2.22
CA HIS A 80 16.21 -1.90 1.29
C HIS A 80 17.15 -0.71 1.52
N ALA A 81 17.19 -0.10 2.72
CA ALA A 81 18.16 0.96 3.02
C ALA A 81 19.56 0.36 2.91
N ILE A 82 20.11 0.38 1.70
CA ILE A 82 21.52 0.43 1.37
C ILE A 82 22.37 -0.26 2.45
N ASP A 83 22.12 -1.53 2.72
CA ASP A 83 22.77 -2.30 3.79
C ASP A 83 23.00 -1.57 5.15
N PHE A 84 21.92 -0.99 5.72
CA PHE A 84 21.58 -0.79 7.15
C PHE A 84 21.59 0.59 7.86
N MET A 85 22.17 1.71 7.38
CA MET A 85 22.00 3.06 8.02
C MET A 85 22.10 4.27 7.06
N GLY A 86 21.86 4.07 5.77
CA GLY A 86 22.00 5.11 4.74
C GLY A 86 23.31 4.99 3.96
N PRO A 87 23.63 5.95 3.08
CA PRO A 87 24.83 5.88 2.26
C PRO A 87 26.10 5.84 3.12
N LEU A 88 26.93 4.81 2.94
CA LEU A 88 28.25 4.71 3.60
C LEU A 88 29.17 5.90 3.24
N SER A 89 28.93 6.53 2.09
CA SER A 89 29.61 7.75 1.62
C SER A 89 28.73 8.54 0.64
N VAL A 90 29.07 9.80 0.38
CA VAL A 90 28.32 10.68 -0.54
C VAL A 90 28.41 10.20 -2.00
N ASP A 91 29.36 9.31 -2.33
CA ASP A 91 29.65 8.85 -3.69
C ASP A 91 28.93 7.54 -4.08
N VAL A 92 28.03 7.03 -3.24
CA VAL A 92 27.31 5.78 -3.53
C VAL A 92 26.32 5.99 -4.68
N ARG A 93 26.36 5.10 -5.67
CA ARG A 93 25.47 5.12 -6.83
C ARG A 93 24.30 4.15 -6.64
N TYR A 94 23.10 4.62 -6.94
CA TYR A 94 21.89 3.81 -6.95
C TYR A 94 21.28 3.75 -8.34
N SER A 95 20.64 2.63 -8.64
CA SER A 95 19.71 2.58 -9.76
C SER A 95 18.44 3.38 -9.43
N VAL A 96 17.78 3.87 -10.47
CA VAL A 96 16.47 4.52 -10.37
C VAL A 96 15.45 3.61 -9.68
N GLU A 97 15.50 2.31 -9.98
CA GLU A 97 14.59 1.31 -9.40
C GLU A 97 14.82 1.12 -7.90
N GLN A 98 16.08 1.12 -7.43
CA GLN A 98 16.36 1.07 -5.98
C GLN A 98 15.83 2.32 -5.26
N PHE A 99 16.06 3.50 -5.84
CA PHE A 99 15.65 4.76 -5.22
C PHE A 99 14.14 4.88 -5.09
N TYR A 100 13.40 4.70 -6.18
CA TYR A 100 11.94 4.83 -6.17
C TYR A 100 11.26 3.56 -5.62
N GLY A 101 11.92 2.40 -5.66
CA GLY A 101 11.47 1.16 -5.03
C GLY A 101 11.31 1.35 -3.52
N ALA A 102 12.31 1.96 -2.86
CA ALA A 102 12.22 2.27 -1.44
C ALA A 102 11.05 3.21 -1.09
N MET A 103 10.71 4.15 -1.97
CA MET A 103 9.53 5.01 -1.80
C MET A 103 8.22 4.21 -1.94
N ILE A 104 8.15 3.29 -2.92
CA ILE A 104 7.01 2.38 -3.07
C ILE A 104 6.85 1.54 -1.80
N GLU A 105 7.92 0.92 -1.30
CA GLU A 105 7.89 0.13 -0.07
C GLU A 105 7.38 0.93 1.12
N LYS A 106 7.85 2.18 1.28
CA LYS A 106 7.39 3.06 2.35
C LYS A 106 5.89 3.37 2.23
N MET A 107 5.41 3.78 1.05
CA MET A 107 3.98 4.05 0.83
C MET A 107 3.12 2.81 1.10
N MET A 108 3.54 1.65 0.59
CA MET A 108 2.82 0.40 0.77
C MET A 108 2.85 -0.08 2.23
N GLY A 109 3.97 0.13 2.92
CA GLY A 109 4.11 -0.12 4.36
C GLY A 109 3.19 0.74 5.20
N ASP A 110 3.13 2.05 4.93
CA ASP A 110 2.23 2.98 5.64
C ASP A 110 0.77 2.60 5.41
N LEU A 111 0.39 2.29 4.16
CA LEU A 111 -0.96 1.80 3.84
C LEU A 111 -1.26 0.45 4.50
N ARG A 112 -0.28 -0.46 4.59
CA ARG A 112 -0.43 -1.75 5.28
C ARG A 112 -0.67 -1.57 6.78
N CYS A 113 -0.02 -0.59 7.40
CA CYS A 113 -0.19 -0.28 8.82
C CYS A 113 -1.41 0.62 9.09
N CYS A 114 -2.08 1.13 8.06
CA CYS A 114 -3.22 2.01 8.20
C CYS A 114 -4.43 1.32 8.83
N THR A 115 -5.10 1.96 9.80
CA THR A 115 -6.38 1.51 10.33
C THR A 115 -7.50 1.80 9.33
N ILE A 116 -8.25 0.76 8.93
CA ILE A 116 -9.26 0.82 7.86
C ILE A 116 -10.63 0.26 8.28
N ASP A 117 -10.87 0.06 9.58
CA ASP A 117 -12.09 -0.62 10.07
C ASP A 117 -13.38 0.06 9.63
N TRP A 118 -13.36 1.39 9.55
CA TRP A 118 -14.53 2.20 9.16
C TRP A 118 -14.96 1.98 7.70
N CYS A 119 -14.06 1.57 6.81
CA CYS A 119 -14.35 1.29 5.39
C CYS A 119 -14.16 -0.18 5.02
N ARG A 120 -14.05 -1.07 6.02
CA ARG A 120 -13.79 -2.50 5.80
C ARG A 120 -14.80 -3.14 4.86
N CYS A 121 -16.10 -2.84 5.01
CA CYS A 121 -17.16 -3.34 4.15
C CYS A 121 -17.09 -2.83 2.70
N GLU A 122 -16.46 -1.67 2.46
CA GLU A 122 -16.23 -1.17 1.10
C GLU A 122 -15.04 -1.88 0.44
N ILE A 123 -14.05 -2.28 1.24
CA ILE A 123 -12.87 -3.00 0.79
C ILE A 123 -13.20 -4.47 0.56
N TRP A 124 -13.87 -5.15 1.49
CA TRP A 124 -14.28 -6.55 1.37
C TRP A 124 -15.81 -6.69 1.43
N PRO A 125 -16.51 -6.47 0.31
CA PRO A 125 -17.97 -6.59 0.28
C PRO A 125 -18.47 -8.01 0.60
N GLU A 126 -17.65 -9.03 0.36
CA GLU A 126 -17.95 -10.43 0.64
C GLU A 126 -18.08 -10.72 2.15
N GLU A 127 -17.34 -10.01 3.02
CA GLU A 127 -17.47 -10.16 4.48
C GLU A 127 -18.87 -9.71 4.98
N LYS A 128 -19.52 -8.80 4.26
CA LYS A 128 -20.88 -8.35 4.55
C LYS A 128 -21.95 -9.39 4.20
N ALA A 129 -21.62 -10.33 3.31
CA ALA A 129 -22.54 -11.34 2.80
C ALA A 129 -22.63 -12.58 3.69
N SER A 130 -21.88 -12.67 4.79
CA SER A 130 -22.01 -13.75 5.77
C SER A 130 -23.11 -13.39 6.77
N PRO A 131 -24.33 -13.96 6.69
CA PRO A 131 -25.36 -13.70 7.66
C PRO A 131 -25.00 -14.43 8.95
N ALA A 132 -25.26 -13.79 10.09
CA ALA A 132 -25.29 -14.45 11.38
C ALA A 132 -26.12 -15.74 11.27
N SER A 133 -25.52 -16.86 11.67
CA SER A 133 -26.21 -18.11 11.94
C SER A 133 -27.48 -17.81 12.76
N ALA A 134 -28.64 -18.10 12.17
CA ALA A 134 -29.94 -17.93 12.80
C ALA A 134 -29.98 -18.66 14.15
N PRO A 135 -30.68 -18.13 15.17
CA PRO A 135 -30.84 -18.84 16.42
C PRO A 135 -31.63 -20.12 16.14
N ALA A 136 -31.11 -21.26 16.60
CA ALA A 136 -31.80 -22.53 16.56
C ALA A 136 -33.14 -22.37 17.29
N LEU A 137 -34.25 -22.49 16.55
CA LEU A 137 -35.57 -22.60 17.15
C LEU A 137 -35.59 -23.84 18.06
N GLU A 138 -35.91 -23.62 19.32
CA GLU A 138 -36.31 -24.64 20.28
C GLU A 138 -37.38 -25.54 19.65
N SER A 139 -37.13 -26.85 19.66
CA SER A 139 -38.12 -27.87 19.34
C SER A 139 -38.58 -28.50 20.65
N SER A 140 -39.90 -28.47 20.84
CA SER A 140 -40.70 -28.94 21.97
C SER A 140 -40.43 -30.35 22.49
#